data_AF-A0A3A5UU83-F1
#
_entry.id   AF-A0A3A5UU83-F1
#
_cell.length_a   1.000
_cell.length_b   1.000
_cell.length_c   1.000
_cell.angle_alpha   90.00
_cell.angle_beta   90.00
_cell.angle_gamma   90.00
#
_symmetry.space_group_name_H-M   'P 1'
#
loop_
_entity.id
_entity.type
_entity.pdbx_description
1 polymer ?
#
loop_
_entity_poly.entity_id
_entity_poly.type
_entity_poly.pdbx_seq_one_letter_code
_entity_poly.pdbx_strand_id
1 'polypeptide(L)'
;MHHHSRRNVNRWDAVINVLKQPKKVISIFLTCMFIFSIGYVGVGYVVASQGISANPGCGMWDSNTPDNWTTDDNWESFEPWNDSEERIDIRKNFDVSNYQYQYENATFEPRGESGITLRGWYVEVDPNAPVVIQTHGMPQNGKCKPEMLLMQAYLAEAGINSLSFDLRNYGESDVVSDYVS
;
A
#
# COMPACT_ATOMS: atom_id res chain seq x y z
N MET A 1 -12.97 55.78 -42.29
CA MET A 1 -12.82 54.97 -41.06
C MET A 1 -12.98 53.51 -41.47
N HIS A 2 -11.91 52.74 -41.71
CA HIS A 2 -11.22 51.87 -40.73
C HIS A 2 -12.18 50.94 -39.98
N HIS A 3 -11.96 49.65 -39.75
CA HIS A 3 -11.07 48.59 -40.24
C HIS A 3 -11.68 47.30 -39.62
N HIS A 4 -11.43 46.14 -40.24
CA HIS A 4 -11.49 44.80 -39.61
C HIS A 4 -12.86 44.19 -39.22
N SER A 5 -13.30 43.22 -40.02
CA SER A 5 -13.69 41.89 -39.50
C SER A 5 -13.63 40.83 -40.61
N ARG A 6 -12.46 40.22 -40.79
CA ARG A 6 -12.29 38.97 -41.54
C ARG A 6 -11.23 38.15 -40.83
N ARG A 7 -11.63 37.31 -39.88
CA ARG A 7 -10.80 36.24 -39.29
C ARG A 7 -11.75 35.26 -38.59
N ASN A 8 -12.31 34.28 -39.34
CA ASN A 8 -12.78 33.02 -38.74
C ASN A 8 -13.17 31.88 -39.70
N VAL A 9 -13.01 32.02 -41.03
CA VAL A 9 -13.37 30.96 -41.99
C VAL A 9 -12.27 29.89 -42.16
N ASN A 10 -11.01 30.19 -41.86
CA ASN A 10 -9.89 29.36 -42.32
C ASN A 10 -9.55 28.11 -41.49
N ARG A 11 -10.13 27.94 -40.30
CA ARG A 11 -9.67 26.88 -39.36
C ARG A 11 -10.35 25.53 -39.63
N TRP A 12 -11.61 25.54 -40.06
CA TRP A 12 -12.39 24.31 -40.29
C TRP A 12 -12.13 23.71 -41.67
N ASP A 13 -11.97 24.54 -42.71
CA ASP A 13 -11.62 24.10 -44.06
C ASP A 13 -10.24 23.41 -44.11
N ALA A 14 -9.29 23.89 -43.29
CA ALA A 14 -7.97 23.27 -43.15
C ALA A 14 -8.05 21.87 -42.54
N VAL A 15 -8.89 21.68 -41.52
CA VAL A 15 -9.12 20.36 -40.88
C VAL A 15 -9.77 19.39 -41.88
N ILE A 16 -10.80 19.84 -42.60
CA ILE A 16 -11.51 19.04 -43.60
C ILE A 16 -10.56 18.59 -44.74
N ASN A 17 -9.67 19.47 -45.21
CA ASN A 17 -8.69 19.11 -46.24
C ASN A 17 -7.62 18.13 -45.76
N VAL A 18 -7.25 18.16 -44.47
CA VAL A 18 -6.34 17.16 -43.88
C VAL A 18 -7.02 15.79 -43.77
N LEU A 19 -8.30 15.76 -43.40
CA LEU A 19 -9.08 14.52 -43.27
C LEU A 19 -9.31 13.80 -44.63
N LYS A 20 -9.22 14.52 -45.75
CA LYS A 20 -9.30 13.94 -47.11
C LYS A 20 -8.00 13.28 -47.57
N GLN A 21 -6.88 13.42 -46.83
CA GLN A 21 -5.59 12.84 -47.21
C GLN A 21 -5.26 11.60 -46.36
N PRO A 22 -5.39 10.37 -46.90
CA PRO A 22 -5.30 9.13 -46.11
C PRO A 22 -3.94 8.96 -45.42
N LYS A 23 -2.84 9.38 -46.06
CA LYS A 23 -1.50 9.35 -45.46
C LYS A 23 -1.37 10.27 -44.24
N LYS A 24 -1.99 11.45 -44.26
CA LYS A 24 -1.96 12.40 -43.13
C LYS A 24 -2.86 11.90 -41.99
N VAL A 25 -4.03 11.34 -42.32
CA VAL A 25 -4.93 10.74 -41.32
C VAL A 25 -4.26 9.55 -40.63
N ILE A 26 -3.62 8.64 -41.37
CA ILE A 26 -2.87 7.51 -40.79
C ILE A 26 -1.73 8.03 -39.90
N SER A 27 -0.97 9.03 -40.36
CA SER A 27 0.11 9.60 -39.56
C SER A 27 -0.41 10.23 -38.26
N ILE A 28 -1.52 10.97 -38.30
CA ILE A 28 -2.15 11.55 -37.11
C ILE A 28 -2.60 10.44 -36.15
N PHE A 29 -3.25 9.39 -36.66
CA PHE A 29 -3.70 8.27 -35.86
C PHE A 29 -2.54 7.56 -35.16
N LEU A 30 -1.46 7.25 -35.89
CA LEU A 30 -0.26 6.61 -35.33
C LEU A 30 0.40 7.48 -34.26
N THR A 31 0.53 8.80 -34.50
CA THR A 31 1.06 9.73 -33.52
C THR A 31 0.21 9.79 -32.26
N CYS A 32 -1.12 9.88 -32.40
CA CYS A 32 -2.03 9.86 -31.26
C CYS A 32 -1.91 8.55 -30.47
N MET A 33 -1.94 7.40 -31.16
CA MET A 33 -1.78 6.09 -30.52
C MET A 33 -0.49 6.01 -29.72
N PHE A 34 0.63 6.47 -30.29
CA PHE A 34 1.93 6.48 -29.60
C PHE A 34 1.93 7.39 -28.37
N ILE A 35 1.34 8.59 -28.46
CA ILE A 35 1.20 9.52 -27.32
C ILE A 35 0.33 8.89 -26.22
N PHE A 36 -0.78 8.26 -26.58
CA PHE A 36 -1.64 7.57 -25.61
C PHE A 36 -0.92 6.40 -24.93
N SER A 37 -0.12 5.61 -25.67
CA SER A 37 0.69 4.55 -25.09
C SER A 37 1.73 5.07 -24.10
N ILE A 38 2.45 6.14 -24.44
CA ILE A 38 3.41 6.77 -23.52
C ILE A 38 2.69 7.30 -22.29
N GLY A 39 1.55 7.99 -22.47
CA GLY A 39 0.74 8.51 -21.37
C GLY A 39 0.26 7.39 -20.44
N TYR A 40 -0.23 6.28 -21.01
CA TYR A 40 -0.68 5.11 -20.25
C TYR A 40 0.45 4.50 -19.41
N VAL A 41 1.62 4.26 -20.03
CA VAL A 41 2.79 3.72 -19.33
C VAL A 41 3.29 4.70 -18.26
N GLY A 42 3.31 6.01 -18.55
CA GLY A 42 3.72 7.05 -17.60
C GLY A 42 2.81 7.12 -16.38
N VAL A 43 1.49 7.08 -16.56
CA VAL A 43 0.52 7.02 -15.45
C VAL A 43 0.70 5.73 -14.66
N GLY A 44 0.82 4.59 -15.34
CA GLY A 44 1.08 3.30 -14.69
C GLY A 44 2.37 3.31 -13.86
N TYR A 45 3.44 3.92 -14.39
CA TYR A 45 4.70 4.07 -13.68
C TYR A 45 4.56 4.91 -12.43
N VAL A 46 3.85 6.04 -12.48
CA VAL A 46 3.65 6.91 -11.30
C VAL A 46 2.84 6.17 -10.22
N VAL A 47 1.74 5.53 -10.59
CA VAL A 47 0.91 4.75 -9.65
C VAL A 47 1.71 3.61 -9.04
N ALA A 48 2.45 2.86 -9.86
CA ALA A 48 3.31 1.79 -9.38
C ALA A 48 4.39 2.33 -8.42
N SER A 49 5.06 3.43 -8.78
CA SER A 49 6.12 4.02 -7.95
C SER A 49 5.61 4.43 -6.58
N GLN A 50 4.45 5.09 -6.50
CA GLN A 50 3.84 5.48 -5.22
C GLN A 50 3.41 4.27 -4.39
N GLY A 51 2.94 3.21 -5.04
CA GLY A 51 2.53 1.97 -4.37
C GLY A 51 3.69 1.12 -3.88
N ILE A 52 4.94 1.40 -4.27
CA ILE A 52 6.11 0.59 -3.93
C ILE A 52 7.11 1.40 -3.08
N SER A 53 7.13 2.73 -3.17
CA SER A 53 8.11 3.62 -2.50
C SER A 53 7.89 3.87 -1.00
N ALA A 54 7.34 2.91 -0.26
CA ALA A 54 7.19 3.11 1.18
C ALA A 54 8.35 2.51 1.94
N ASN A 55 8.95 3.34 2.79
CA ASN A 55 10.04 2.96 3.66
C ASN A 55 9.75 1.62 4.37
N PRO A 56 10.70 0.67 4.34
CA PRO A 56 10.65 -0.50 5.19
C PRO A 56 10.57 -0.07 6.66
N GLY A 57 10.00 -0.93 7.49
CA GLY A 57 9.75 -0.63 8.89
C GLY A 57 8.27 -0.45 9.24
N CYS A 58 8.06 0.00 10.46
CA CYS A 58 6.76 0.08 11.11
C CYS A 58 6.28 1.52 11.33
N GLY A 59 7.01 2.50 10.82
CA GLY A 59 6.64 3.92 10.90
C GLY A 59 6.41 4.36 12.34
N MET A 60 5.25 4.96 12.62
CA MET A 60 4.88 5.38 13.98
C MET A 60 4.61 4.22 14.95
N TRP A 61 4.42 3.00 14.44
CA TRP A 61 4.15 1.80 15.22
C TRP A 61 5.41 0.98 15.54
N ASP A 62 6.60 1.51 15.29
CA ASP A 62 7.86 0.76 15.44
C ASP A 62 8.12 0.23 16.86
N SER A 63 7.57 0.89 17.88
CA SER A 63 7.66 0.43 19.26
C SER A 63 6.63 -0.63 19.65
N ASN A 64 5.63 -0.90 18.81
CA ASN A 64 4.59 -1.85 19.13
C ASN A 64 5.12 -3.29 19.03
N THR A 65 4.76 -4.11 20.02
CA THR A 65 5.06 -5.55 20.12
C THR A 65 3.83 -6.27 20.66
N PRO A 66 3.72 -7.62 20.53
CA PRO A 66 2.54 -8.35 20.99
C PRO A 66 2.21 -8.16 22.47
N ASP A 67 3.20 -7.94 23.33
CA ASP A 67 3.00 -7.72 24.77
C ASP A 67 3.00 -6.23 25.17
N ASN A 68 3.29 -5.33 24.24
CA ASN A 68 3.32 -3.89 24.50
C ASN A 68 3.03 -3.09 23.22
N TRP A 69 1.77 -2.68 23.05
CA TRP A 69 1.32 -1.89 21.91
C TRP A 69 0.20 -0.93 22.29
N THR A 70 -0.06 0.05 21.42
CA THR A 70 -1.17 1.00 21.55
C THR A 70 -1.94 1.12 20.24
N THR A 71 -3.15 1.66 20.29
CA THR A 71 -3.96 1.97 19.10
C THR A 71 -3.56 3.27 18.40
N ASP A 72 -2.51 3.96 18.84
CA ASP A 72 -2.13 5.27 18.31
C ASP A 72 -1.96 5.24 16.79
N ASP A 73 -2.50 6.24 16.09
CA ASP A 73 -2.56 6.31 14.63
C ASP A 73 -2.55 7.78 14.17
N ASN A 74 -2.29 8.01 12.88
CA ASN A 74 -2.51 9.29 12.27
C ASN A 74 -4.01 9.53 12.07
N TRP A 75 -4.64 10.14 13.07
CA TRP A 75 -6.09 10.41 13.09
C TRP A 75 -6.58 11.24 11.90
N GLU A 76 -5.74 12.13 11.36
CA GLU A 76 -6.07 12.94 10.19
C GLU A 76 -6.29 12.08 8.94
N SER A 77 -5.72 10.87 8.89
CA SER A 77 -5.93 9.93 7.77
C SER A 77 -7.37 9.42 7.65
N PHE A 78 -8.14 9.53 8.73
CA PHE A 78 -9.55 9.14 8.76
C PHE A 78 -10.49 10.28 8.36
N GLU A 79 -10.02 11.51 8.22
CA GLU A 79 -10.83 12.67 7.83
C GLU A 79 -10.84 12.90 6.30
N PRO A 80 -11.85 13.60 5.74
CA PRO A 80 -13.01 14.22 6.39
C PRO A 80 -14.30 13.43 6.15
N TRP A 81 -14.27 12.11 6.29
CA TRP A 81 -15.45 11.25 6.05
C TRP A 81 -16.52 11.45 7.14
N ASN A 82 -17.79 11.22 6.82
CA ASN A 82 -18.91 11.48 7.75
C ASN A 82 -18.84 10.65 9.05
N ASP A 83 -18.11 9.54 9.05
CA ASP A 83 -17.94 8.60 10.17
C ASP A 83 -16.58 8.76 10.87
N SER A 84 -15.78 9.78 10.52
CA SER A 84 -14.43 9.97 11.06
C SER A 84 -14.43 10.08 12.58
N GLU A 85 -15.34 10.88 13.15
CA GLU A 85 -15.41 11.15 14.59
C GLU A 85 -15.65 9.86 15.38
N GLU A 86 -16.64 9.06 14.99
CA GLU A 86 -16.94 7.78 15.61
C GLU A 86 -15.77 6.80 15.51
N ARG A 87 -15.16 6.67 14.32
CA ARG A 87 -14.04 5.75 14.08
C ARG A 87 -12.79 6.12 14.89
N ILE A 88 -12.54 7.43 15.01
CA ILE A 88 -11.43 7.98 15.79
C ILE A 88 -11.69 7.76 17.29
N ASP A 89 -12.91 8.04 17.78
CA ASP A 89 -13.27 7.87 19.19
C ASP A 89 -13.12 6.42 19.65
N ILE A 90 -13.64 5.47 18.88
CA ILE A 90 -13.54 4.03 19.19
C ILE A 90 -12.07 3.61 19.28
N ARG A 91 -11.24 4.00 18.31
CA ARG A 91 -9.81 3.60 18.29
C ARG A 91 -9.01 4.25 19.42
N LYS A 92 -9.18 5.55 19.65
CA LYS A 92 -8.45 6.30 20.68
C LYS A 92 -8.73 5.78 22.09
N ASN A 93 -9.98 5.37 22.35
CA ASN A 93 -10.42 4.93 23.67
C ASN A 93 -10.44 3.40 23.82
N PHE A 94 -9.95 2.64 22.84
CA PHE A 94 -9.90 1.19 22.91
C PHE A 94 -8.84 0.74 23.92
N ASP A 95 -9.28 0.07 25.00
CA ASP A 95 -8.40 -0.50 26.01
C ASP A 95 -7.76 -1.80 25.50
N VAL A 96 -6.46 -1.73 25.22
CA VAL A 96 -5.65 -2.84 24.72
C VAL A 96 -5.08 -3.75 25.80
N SER A 97 -5.27 -3.43 27.09
CA SER A 97 -4.57 -4.12 28.19
C SER A 97 -4.81 -5.63 28.25
N ASN A 98 -6.02 -6.08 27.89
CA ASN A 98 -6.37 -7.50 27.82
C ASN A 98 -5.96 -8.17 26.50
N TYR A 99 -5.39 -7.41 25.56
CA TYR A 99 -4.99 -7.87 24.23
C TYR A 99 -3.47 -7.86 24.06
N GLN A 100 -2.73 -7.99 25.17
CA GLN A 100 -1.28 -8.02 25.22
C GLN A 100 -0.81 -9.42 25.62
N TYR A 101 -0.03 -10.05 24.75
CA TYR A 101 0.33 -11.47 24.83
C TYR A 101 1.83 -11.68 24.71
N GLN A 102 2.37 -12.61 25.50
CA GLN A 102 3.75 -13.05 25.37
C GLN A 102 3.98 -13.71 24.01
N TYR A 103 5.19 -13.55 23.49
CA TYR A 103 5.54 -14.00 22.16
C TYR A 103 7.00 -14.48 22.10
N GLU A 104 7.30 -15.23 21.05
CA GLU A 104 8.65 -15.63 20.69
C GLU A 104 9.05 -15.01 19.36
N ASN A 105 10.33 -14.65 19.23
CA ASN A 105 10.87 -14.19 17.94
C ASN A 105 10.99 -15.37 16.98
N ALA A 106 10.28 -15.29 15.85
CA ALA A 106 10.36 -16.24 14.76
C ALA A 106 11.30 -15.71 13.67
N THR A 107 12.15 -16.59 13.13
CA THR A 107 13.05 -16.26 12.02
C THR A 107 13.16 -17.43 11.08
N PHE A 108 12.97 -17.19 9.78
CA PHE A 108 13.02 -18.24 8.76
C PHE A 108 13.38 -17.68 7.38
N GLU A 109 13.89 -18.53 6.50
CA GLU A 109 14.16 -18.20 5.10
C GLU A 109 13.00 -18.69 4.20
N PRO A 110 12.68 -17.96 3.11
CA PRO A 110 11.77 -18.46 2.09
C PRO A 110 12.28 -19.77 1.47
N ARG A 111 11.35 -20.68 1.15
CA ARG A 111 11.70 -21.94 0.51
C ARG A 111 12.35 -21.68 -0.84
N GLY A 112 13.56 -22.21 -1.03
CA GLY A 112 14.27 -22.17 -2.31
C GLY A 112 15.01 -20.86 -2.58
N GLU A 113 15.06 -19.94 -1.62
CA GLU A 113 15.77 -18.67 -1.73
C GLU A 113 16.54 -18.40 -0.42
N SER A 114 17.84 -18.72 -0.45
CA SER A 114 18.74 -18.49 0.68
C SER A 114 19.22 -17.03 0.71
N GLY A 115 19.48 -16.50 1.90
CA GLY A 115 20.02 -15.13 2.06
C GLY A 115 18.94 -14.05 2.16
N ILE A 116 17.68 -14.43 2.35
CA ILE A 116 16.60 -13.54 2.79
C ILE A 116 16.08 -14.07 4.11
N THR A 117 16.23 -13.27 5.16
CA THR A 117 15.71 -13.59 6.48
C THR A 117 14.39 -12.87 6.72
N LEU A 118 13.33 -13.64 6.96
CA LEU A 118 12.03 -13.12 7.39
C LEU A 118 11.93 -13.16 8.90
N ARG A 119 11.38 -12.09 9.50
CA ARG A 119 11.26 -11.90 10.95
C ARG A 119 9.83 -11.73 11.37
N GLY A 120 9.46 -12.39 12.47
CA GLY A 120 8.11 -12.39 12.96
C GLY A 120 8.01 -12.65 14.45
N TRP A 121 6.77 -12.67 14.92
CA TRP A 121 6.39 -13.02 16.27
C TRP A 121 5.45 -14.21 16.24
N TYR A 122 5.76 -15.19 17.09
CA TYR A 122 4.95 -16.36 17.32
C TYR A 122 4.29 -16.22 18.69
N VAL A 123 2.96 -16.22 18.72
CA VAL A 123 2.17 -16.24 19.95
C VAL A 123 1.64 -17.67 20.13
N GLU A 124 2.20 -18.37 21.11
CA GLU A 124 1.77 -19.72 21.49
C GLU A 124 0.80 -19.66 22.68
N VAL A 125 -0.33 -20.35 22.56
CA VAL A 125 -1.31 -20.55 23.63
C VAL A 125 -1.45 -22.01 24.05
N ASP A 126 -1.31 -22.94 23.09
CA ASP A 126 -1.23 -24.39 23.34
C ASP A 126 -0.39 -25.03 22.22
N PRO A 127 0.69 -25.77 22.51
CA PRO A 127 1.52 -26.40 21.48
C PRO A 127 0.76 -27.40 20.58
N ASN A 128 -0.44 -27.84 20.96
CA ASN A 128 -1.30 -28.72 20.16
C ASN A 128 -2.37 -27.95 19.37
N ALA A 129 -2.54 -26.64 19.60
CA ALA A 129 -3.48 -25.82 18.87
C ALA A 129 -2.99 -25.55 17.43
N PRO A 130 -3.91 -25.37 16.46
CA PRO A 130 -3.52 -24.96 15.12
C PRO A 130 -2.86 -23.58 15.13
N VAL A 131 -2.02 -23.33 14.13
CA VAL A 131 -1.36 -22.03 13.92
C VAL A 131 -2.05 -21.30 12.77
N VAL A 132 -2.47 -20.06 13.01
CA VAL A 132 -2.89 -19.14 11.95
C VAL A 132 -1.73 -18.21 11.59
N ILE A 133 -1.37 -18.21 10.31
CA ILE A 133 -0.33 -17.33 9.77
C ILE A 133 -0.98 -16.04 9.27
N GLN A 134 -0.51 -14.90 9.79
CA GLN A 134 -1.01 -13.58 9.45
C GLN A 134 0.03 -12.81 8.64
N THR A 135 -0.39 -12.30 7.48
CA THR A 135 0.44 -11.50 6.58
C THR A 135 -0.15 -10.11 6.41
N HIS A 136 0.70 -9.09 6.48
CA HIS A 136 0.30 -7.72 6.18
C HIS A 136 0.25 -7.46 4.66
N GLY A 137 -0.36 -6.33 4.26
CA GLY A 137 -0.45 -5.89 2.85
C GLY A 137 0.65 -4.91 2.41
N MET A 138 0.49 -4.35 1.21
CA MET A 138 1.30 -3.23 0.69
C MET A 138 0.94 -1.90 1.42
N PRO A 139 1.69 -0.82 1.24
CA PRO A 139 2.82 -0.43 2.09
C PRO A 139 2.46 0.44 3.30
N GLN A 140 3.47 0.81 4.10
CA GLN A 140 3.34 1.34 5.48
C GLN A 140 2.61 0.38 6.43
N ASN A 141 2.75 -0.92 6.17
CA ASN A 141 2.16 -2.01 6.94
C ASN A 141 3.28 -2.97 7.38
N GLY A 142 3.06 -3.66 8.50
CA GLY A 142 4.00 -4.59 9.11
C GLY A 142 3.33 -5.31 10.27
N LYS A 143 4.01 -6.31 10.85
CA LYS A 143 3.50 -7.10 11.98
C LYS A 143 3.18 -6.27 13.25
N CYS A 144 3.80 -5.10 13.37
CA CYS A 144 3.64 -4.10 14.44
C CYS A 144 2.35 -3.28 14.40
N LYS A 145 1.58 -3.37 13.30
CA LYS A 145 0.35 -2.59 13.14
C LYS A 145 -0.68 -2.95 14.22
N PRO A 146 -1.38 -1.98 14.83
CA PRO A 146 -2.40 -2.24 15.83
C PRO A 146 -3.43 -3.28 15.37
N GLU A 147 -3.86 -3.25 14.11
CA GLU A 147 -4.78 -4.24 13.54
C GLU A 147 -4.19 -5.66 13.51
N MET A 148 -2.90 -5.80 13.17
CA MET A 148 -2.22 -7.10 13.14
C MET A 148 -2.07 -7.67 14.57
N LEU A 149 -1.77 -6.81 15.53
CA LEU A 149 -1.62 -7.17 16.94
C LEU A 149 -2.95 -7.53 17.58
N LEU A 150 -4.00 -6.75 17.33
CA LEU A 150 -5.35 -7.05 17.79
C LEU A 150 -5.86 -8.39 17.24
N MET A 151 -5.58 -8.71 15.98
CA MET A 151 -5.95 -10.01 15.40
C MET A 151 -5.16 -11.18 16.02
N GLN A 152 -3.86 -11.01 16.33
CA GLN A 152 -3.11 -12.00 17.12
C GLN A 152 -3.75 -12.22 18.50
N ALA A 153 -4.13 -11.14 19.17
CA ALA A 153 -4.76 -11.22 20.48
C ALA A 153 -6.12 -11.94 20.42
N TYR A 154 -6.96 -11.67 19.42
CA TYR A 154 -8.23 -12.39 19.25
C TYR A 154 -8.04 -13.88 18.97
N LEU A 155 -7.00 -14.26 18.23
CA LEU A 155 -6.67 -15.67 18.02
C LEU A 155 -6.20 -16.33 19.31
N ALA A 156 -5.37 -15.63 20.10
CA ALA A 156 -4.91 -16.12 21.39
C ALA A 156 -6.08 -16.32 22.38
N GLU A 157 -7.00 -15.36 22.49
CA GLU A 157 -8.25 -15.49 23.27
C GLU A 157 -9.09 -16.70 22.82
N ALA A 158 -9.08 -17.01 21.53
CA ALA A 158 -9.79 -18.16 20.96
C ALA A 158 -9.04 -19.50 21.14
N GLY A 159 -7.88 -19.51 21.79
CA GLY A 159 -7.05 -20.71 21.98
C GLY A 159 -6.34 -21.17 20.70
N ILE A 160 -6.03 -20.24 19.79
CA ILE A 160 -5.36 -20.50 18.52
C ILE A 160 -3.97 -19.85 18.53
N ASN A 161 -2.93 -20.61 18.20
CA ASN A 161 -1.58 -20.09 18.03
C ASN A 161 -1.52 -19.17 16.81
N SER A 162 -0.63 -18.19 16.81
CA SER A 162 -0.48 -17.33 15.64
C SER A 162 0.97 -16.99 15.32
N LEU A 163 1.25 -16.84 14.02
CA LEU A 163 2.52 -16.33 13.52
C LEU A 163 2.23 -15.10 12.66
N SER A 164 2.71 -13.94 13.08
CA SER A 164 2.75 -12.74 12.24
C SER A 164 4.19 -12.42 11.88
N PHE A 165 4.47 -12.09 10.62
CA PHE A 165 5.82 -11.77 10.16
C PHE A 165 5.81 -10.66 9.12
N ASP A 166 6.95 -9.97 9.02
CA ASP A 166 7.14 -8.96 7.99
C ASP A 166 7.52 -9.63 6.67
N LEU A 167 6.85 -9.25 5.59
CA LEU A 167 7.22 -9.67 4.24
C LEU A 167 8.60 -9.09 3.86
N ARG A 168 9.28 -9.67 2.85
CA ARG A 168 10.57 -9.15 2.36
C ARG A 168 10.46 -7.66 2.01
N ASN A 169 11.48 -6.87 2.34
CA ASN A 169 11.48 -5.40 2.20
C ASN A 169 10.47 -4.64 3.09
N TYR A 170 9.90 -5.27 4.12
CA TYR A 170 9.02 -4.63 5.09
C TYR A 170 9.50 -4.86 6.52
N GLY A 171 9.03 -4.00 7.44
CA GLY A 171 9.30 -4.11 8.87
C GLY A 171 10.77 -4.41 9.20
N GLU A 172 10.99 -5.49 9.94
CA GLU A 172 12.33 -5.94 10.36
C GLU A 172 12.92 -7.06 9.48
N SER A 173 12.16 -7.52 8.48
CA SER A 173 12.65 -8.51 7.50
C SER A 173 13.68 -7.89 6.57
N ASP A 174 14.55 -8.73 6.02
CA ASP A 174 15.65 -8.26 5.19
C ASP A 174 15.16 -7.43 3.99
N VAL A 175 15.85 -6.30 3.75
CA VAL A 175 15.66 -5.43 2.59
C VAL A 175 16.63 -5.88 1.51
N VAL A 176 16.10 -6.42 0.41
CA VAL A 176 16.84 -7.05 -0.69
C VAL A 176 16.66 -6.32 -2.01
N SER A 177 15.92 -5.22 -2.02
CA SER A 177 15.58 -4.46 -3.21
C SER A 177 15.47 -2.97 -2.91
N ASP A 178 16.11 -2.15 -3.75
CA ASP A 178 16.02 -0.69 -3.70
C ASP A 178 14.69 -0.16 -4.29
N TYR A 179 13.81 -1.04 -4.77
CA TYR A 179 12.49 -0.63 -5.27
C TYR A 179 11.56 -0.16 -4.14
N VAL A 180 11.81 -0.56 -2.90
CA VAL A 180 10.97 -0.27 -1.71
C VAL A 180 11.66 0.71 -0.74
N SER A 181 12.82 1.28 -1.09
CA SER A 181 13.60 2.17 -0.22
C SER A 181 13.45 3.65 -0.53
#